data_AF-A0A8C5SYI9-F1
#
_entry.id   AF-A0A8C5SYI9-F1
#
_cell.length_a   1.000
_cell.length_b   1.000
_cell.length_c   1.000
_cell.angle_alpha   90.00
_cell.angle_beta   90.00
_cell.angle_gamma   90.00
#
_symmetry.space_group_name_H-M   'P 1'
#
loop_
_entity.id
_entity.type
_entity.pdbx_description
1 polymer ?
#
loop_
_entity_poly.entity_id
_entity_poly.type
_entity_poly.pdbx_seq_one_letter_code
_entity_poly.pdbx_strand_id
1 'polypeptide(L)' 'MAESSDMESLQESFRKFAIYGDTKATGQEMNGKNWAKLCKDCKVIDGKGVTGTEVDIVFSKVK' A
#
# COMPACT_ATOMS: atom_id res chain seq x y z
N MET A 1 8.99 -6.85 -22.14
CA MET A 1 8.58 -8.12 -21.49
C MET A 1 8.82 -8.13 -19.97
N ALA A 2 9.70 -7.27 -19.40
CA ALA A 2 9.90 -7.18 -17.95
C ALA A 2 8.79 -6.40 -17.21
N GLU A 3 8.22 -5.36 -17.85
CA GLU A 3 7.29 -4.42 -17.19
C GLU A 3 6.01 -5.04 -16.62
N SER A 4 5.55 -6.18 -17.17
CA SER A 4 4.33 -6.85 -16.69
C SER A 4 4.55 -7.59 -15.38
N SER A 5 5.68 -8.27 -15.21
CA SER A 5 5.92 -9.13 -14.03
C SER A 5 6.18 -8.32 -12.76
N ASP A 6 6.80 -7.15 -12.88
CA ASP A 6 7.00 -6.22 -11.77
C ASP A 6 5.65 -5.69 -11.25
N MET A 7 4.74 -5.34 -12.16
CA MET A 7 3.40 -4.88 -11.79
C MET A 7 2.54 -5.99 -11.17
N GLU A 8 2.65 -7.24 -11.66
CA GLU A 8 1.96 -8.40 -11.08
C GLU A 8 2.38 -8.65 -9.63
N SER A 9 3.70 -8.61 -9.35
CA SER A 9 4.22 -8.81 -8.00
C SER A 9 3.85 -7.68 -7.03
N LEU A 10 3.79 -6.44 -7.53
CA LEU A 10 3.28 -5.29 -6.78
C LEU A 10 1.78 -5.45 -6.48
N GLN A 11 0.99 -5.86 -7.47
CA GLN A 11 -0.45 -6.08 -7.30
C GLN A 11 -0.73 -7.21 -6.30
N GLU A 12 0.07 -8.28 -6.30
CA GLU A 12 -0.04 -9.34 -5.31
C GLU A 12 0.24 -8.81 -3.89
N SER A 13 1.29 -8.01 -3.73
CA SER A 13 1.61 -7.36 -2.46
C SER A 13 0.46 -6.44 -2.01
N PHE A 14 -0.09 -5.63 -2.92
CA PHE A 14 -1.26 -4.80 -2.64
C PHE A 14 -2.42 -5.63 -2.10
N ARG A 15 -2.77 -6.75 -2.76
CA ARG A 15 -3.86 -7.63 -2.32
C ARG A 15 -3.62 -8.20 -0.92
N LYS A 16 -2.39 -8.63 -0.61
CA LYS A 16 -2.02 -9.14 0.73
C LYS A 16 -2.24 -8.09 1.82
N PHE A 17 -1.87 -6.83 1.57
CA PHE A 17 -2.12 -5.74 2.51
C PHE A 17 -3.58 -5.29 2.53
N ALA A 18 -4.29 -5.33 1.40
CA ALA A 18 -5.69 -4.93 1.30
C ALA A 18 -6.60 -5.78 2.20
N ILE A 19 -6.34 -7.10 2.28
CA ILE A 19 -7.09 -8.03 3.16
C ILE A 19 -6.46 -8.19 4.55
N TYR A 20 -5.36 -7.49 4.84
CA TYR A 20 -4.63 -7.69 6.07
C TYR A 20 -5.50 -7.33 7.29
N GLY A 21 -5.72 -8.31 8.15
CA GLY A 21 -6.53 -8.15 9.36
C GLY A 21 -8.04 -8.08 9.11
N ASP A 22 -8.50 -8.20 7.87
CA ASP A 22 -9.93 -8.22 7.51
C ASP A 22 -10.23 -9.41 6.61
N THR A 23 -10.71 -10.49 7.20
CA THR A 23 -10.99 -11.76 6.49
C THR A 23 -12.19 -11.68 5.54
N LYS A 24 -12.93 -10.56 5.55
CA LYS A 24 -14.06 -10.30 4.67
C LYS A 24 -13.68 -9.44 3.45
N ALA A 25 -12.53 -8.79 3.46
CA ALA A 25 -12.07 -7.98 2.36
C ALA A 25 -11.77 -8.83 1.12
N THR A 26 -12.12 -8.30 -0.05
CA THR A 26 -11.92 -8.97 -1.36
C THR A 26 -10.54 -8.71 -1.96
N GLY A 27 -9.74 -7.85 -1.34
CA GLY A 27 -8.43 -7.41 -1.85
C GLY A 27 -8.52 -6.41 -3.01
N GLN A 28 -9.71 -5.90 -3.30
CA GLN A 28 -9.93 -4.88 -4.34
C GLN A 28 -9.62 -3.46 -3.87
N GLU A 29 -9.85 -3.18 -2.58
CA GLU A 29 -9.62 -1.88 -1.97
C GLU A 29 -8.74 -2.00 -0.73
N MET A 30 -7.93 -0.98 -0.48
CA MET A 30 -7.06 -0.88 0.68
C MET A 30 -7.52 0.29 1.56
N ASN A 31 -7.62 0.06 2.87
CA ASN A 31 -7.91 1.13 3.82
C ASN A 31 -6.62 1.88 4.24
N GLY A 32 -6.78 3.07 4.83
CA GLY A 32 -5.64 3.93 5.19
C GLY A 32 -4.69 3.29 6.21
N LYS A 33 -5.21 2.48 7.13
CA LYS A 33 -4.39 1.75 8.12
C LYS A 33 -3.47 0.73 7.45
N ASN A 34 -3.99 -0.02 6.48
CA ASN A 34 -3.23 -1.02 5.74
C ASN A 34 -2.26 -0.37 4.74
N TRP A 35 -2.65 0.76 4.13
CA TRP A 35 -1.75 1.58 3.31
C TRP A 35 -0.55 2.10 4.09
N ALA A 36 -0.79 2.73 5.25
CA ALA A 36 0.28 3.22 6.12
C ALA A 36 1.21 2.08 6.58
N LYS A 37 0.65 0.89 6.86
CA LYS A 37 1.43 -0.30 7.15
C LYS A 37 2.31 -0.73 5.97
N LEU A 38 1.76 -0.81 4.76
CA LEU A 38 2.53 -1.13 3.55
C LEU A 38 3.69 -0.16 3.38
N CYS A 39 3.45 1.14 3.47
CA CYS A 39 4.50 2.15 3.33
C CYS A 39 5.59 2.03 4.39
N LYS A 40 5.25 1.57 5.60
CA LYS A 40 6.21 1.33 6.67
C LYS A 40 7.00 0.03 6.48
N ASP A 41 6.32 -1.09 6.25
CA ASP A 41 6.92 -2.42 6.10
C ASP A 41 7.82 -2.48 4.83
N CYS A 42 7.41 -1.81 3.74
CA CYS A 42 8.20 -1.69 2.52
C CYS A 42 9.27 -0.58 2.57
N LYS A 43 9.44 0.11 3.71
CA LYS A 43 10.40 1.20 3.90
C LYS A 43 10.24 2.35 2.88
N VAL A 44 9.01 2.60 2.44
CA VAL A 44 8.65 3.77 1.61
C VAL A 44 8.75 5.05 2.44
N ILE A 45 8.44 4.97 3.73
CA ILE A 45 8.64 6.08 4.68
C ILE A 45 10.12 6.14 5.04
N ASP A 46 10.84 7.09 4.46
CA ASP A 46 12.26 7.34 4.76
C ASP A 46 12.46 8.30 5.95
N GLY A 47 11.40 9.01 6.35
CA GLY A 47 11.42 9.96 7.46
C GLY A 47 12.04 11.31 7.12
N LYS A 48 12.48 11.55 5.87
CA LYS A 48 12.97 12.85 5.40
C LYS A 48 12.05 13.44 4.34
N GLY A 49 11.89 12.76 3.22
CA GLY A 49 11.05 13.18 2.10
C GLY A 49 9.66 12.56 2.15
N VAL A 50 9.57 11.30 2.57
CA VAL A 50 8.30 10.60 2.76
C VAL A 50 8.11 10.36 4.25
N THR A 51 7.16 11.10 4.84
CA THR A 51 6.78 10.96 6.24
C THR A 51 5.42 10.28 6.36
N GLY A 52 5.06 9.81 7.56
CA GLY A 52 3.72 9.25 7.81
C GLY A 52 2.59 10.22 7.45
N THR A 53 2.81 11.52 7.65
CA THR A 53 1.86 12.58 7.25
C THR A 53 1.69 12.65 5.74
N GLU A 54 2.79 12.61 4.97
CA GLU A 54 2.71 12.63 3.51
C GLU A 54 2.01 11.38 2.96
N VAL A 55 2.27 10.21 3.56
CA VAL A 55 1.58 8.96 3.21
C VAL A 55 0.06 9.05 3.39
N ASP A 56 -0.38 9.68 4.48
CA ASP A 56 -1.81 9.88 4.77
C ASP A 56 -2.46 10.91 3.82
N ILE A 57 -1.74 12.00 3.51
CA ILE A 57 -2.18 13.00 2.54
C ILE A 57 -2.33 12.38 1.15
N VAL A 58 -1.34 11.58 0.70
CA VAL A 58 -1.40 10.89 -0.59
C VAL A 58 -2.60 9.95 -0.64
N PHE A 59 -2.83 9.17 0.42
CA PHE A 59 -3.98 8.27 0.49
C PHE A 59 -5.29 9.04 0.37
N SER A 60 -5.44 10.13 1.12
CA SER A 60 -6.65 10.96 1.11
C SER A 60 -6.89 11.67 -0.23
N LYS A 61 -5.84 11.96 -1.01
CA LYS A 61 -5.96 12.57 -2.35
C LYS A 61 -6.34 11.59 -3.45
N VAL A 62 -5.97 10.31 -3.30
CA VAL A 62 -6.15 9.28 -4.33
C VAL A 62 -7.41 8.45 -4.09
N LYS A 63 -7.95 8.47 -2.86
CA LYS A 63 -9.17 7.76 -2.48
C LYS A 63 -10.43 8.34 -3.13
#